data_AF-A0A4Q3IQM0-F1
#
_entry.id   AF-A0A4Q3IQM0-F1
#
_cell.length_a   1.000
_cell.length_b   1.000
_cell.length_c   1.000
_cell.angle_alpha   90.00
_cell.angle_beta   90.00
_cell.angle_gamma   90.00
#
_symmetry.space_group_name_H-M   'P 1'
#
loop_
_entity.id
_entity.type
_entity.pdbx_description
1 polymer ?
#
loop_
_entity_poly.entity_id
_entity_poly.type
_entity_poly.pdbx_seq_one_letter_code
_entity_poly.pdbx_strand_id
1 'polypeptide(L)'
;MTPAPHAISSPNDLEAYWMPFTANRSFKQNPRMVARAEGMFYYTPEGKPVMDGTAGLWCCNAGHAREPIIQAIQAQARELDYAPSFQYGHPKVFAAAARIAALAPGDLDHVFFAGSGSE
;
A
#
# COMPACT_ATOMS: atom_id res chain seq x y z
N MET A 1 10.08 -21.59 17.91
CA MET A 1 9.16 -21.18 16.83
C MET A 1 8.16 -20.23 17.43
N THR A 2 8.31 -18.93 17.21
CA THR A 2 7.36 -17.92 17.67
C THR A 2 6.07 -18.10 16.86
N PRO A 3 4.89 -18.19 17.48
CA PRO A 3 3.65 -18.29 16.72
C PRO A 3 3.50 -17.01 15.89
N ALA A 4 3.13 -17.17 14.61
CA ALA A 4 2.75 -16.04 13.78
C ALA A 4 1.64 -15.25 14.49
N PRO A 5 1.68 -13.91 14.51
CA PRO A 5 0.63 -13.11 15.13
C PRO A 5 -0.73 -13.56 14.57
N HIS A 6 -1.69 -13.79 15.45
CA HIS A 6 -3.05 -14.16 15.05
C HIS A 6 -3.57 -13.10 14.09
N ALA A 7 -3.62 -13.43 12.80
CA ALA A 7 -4.31 -12.62 11.81
C ALA A 7 -5.76 -12.49 12.29
N ILE A 8 -6.24 -11.25 12.38
CA ILE A 8 -7.65 -10.98 12.68
C ILE A 8 -8.46 -11.62 11.55
N SER A 9 -9.01 -12.80 11.81
CA SER A 9 -9.70 -13.60 10.79
C SER A 9 -11.14 -13.14 10.55
N SER A 10 -11.69 -12.37 11.49
CA SER A 10 -13.04 -11.81 11.45
C SER A 10 -13.04 -10.36 11.91
N PRO A 11 -13.78 -9.46 11.25
CA PRO A 11 -13.89 -8.06 11.66
C PRO A 11 -14.53 -7.99 13.06
N ASN A 12 -14.05 -7.08 13.90
CA ASN A 12 -14.64 -6.79 15.20
C ASN A 12 -15.95 -5.99 15.08
N ASP A 13 -16.04 -5.13 14.07
CA ASP A 13 -17.23 -4.36 13.69
C ASP A 13 -17.17 -4.01 12.19
N LEU A 14 -18.32 -4.02 11.52
CA LEU A 14 -18.47 -3.57 10.14
C LEU A 14 -19.10 -2.17 10.02
N GLU A 15 -19.66 -1.64 11.10
CA GLU A 15 -20.40 -0.37 11.07
C GLU A 15 -19.47 0.84 11.09
N ALA A 16 -18.39 0.81 11.88
CA ALA A 16 -17.48 1.94 12.02
C ALA A 16 -16.76 2.35 10.72
N TYR A 17 -16.58 1.43 9.76
CA TYR A 17 -15.89 1.73 8.50
C TYR A 17 -16.87 2.03 7.37
N TRP A 18 -16.97 3.31 6.98
CA TRP A 18 -17.70 3.70 5.79
C TRP A 18 -16.84 3.47 4.55
N MET A 19 -17.15 2.40 3.82
CA MET A 19 -16.33 1.94 2.71
C MET A 19 -16.43 2.87 1.48
N PRO A 20 -15.29 3.25 0.86
CA PRO A 20 -15.25 4.11 -0.31
C PRO A 20 -15.81 3.38 -1.54
N PHE A 21 -16.55 4.09 -2.40
CA PHE A 21 -17.12 3.57 -3.65
C PHE A 21 -17.82 2.20 -3.52
N THR A 22 -18.44 1.92 -2.37
CA THR A 22 -18.98 0.59 -2.05
C THR A 22 -20.45 0.65 -1.63
N ALA A 23 -21.25 -0.29 -2.12
CA ALA A 23 -22.61 -0.53 -1.62
C ALA A 23 -22.55 -1.16 -0.21
N ASN A 24 -22.35 -0.34 0.82
CA ASN A 24 -22.04 -0.76 2.18
C ASN A 24 -23.06 -1.77 2.75
N ARG A 25 -24.36 -1.55 2.54
CA ARG A 25 -25.42 -2.49 2.97
C ARG A 25 -25.24 -3.89 2.39
N SER A 26 -24.91 -3.99 1.11
CA SER A 26 -24.69 -5.28 0.44
C SER A 26 -23.40 -5.94 0.90
N PHE A 27 -22.31 -5.17 1.07
CA PHE A 27 -21.05 -5.72 1.59
C PHE A 27 -21.24 -6.31 3.00
N LYS A 28 -21.94 -5.60 3.88
CA LYS A 28 -22.19 -6.04 5.26
C LYS A 28 -22.98 -7.34 5.39
N GLN A 29 -23.84 -7.65 4.41
CA GLN A 29 -24.60 -8.91 4.38
C GLN A 29 -23.73 -10.12 3.99
N ASN A 30 -22.68 -9.92 3.19
CA ASN A 30 -21.78 -10.97 2.74
C ASN A 30 -20.37 -10.39 2.52
N PRO A 31 -19.60 -10.17 3.59
CA PRO A 31 -18.32 -9.48 3.52
C PRO A 31 -17.28 -10.33 2.79
N ARG A 32 -16.58 -9.71 1.84
CA ARG A 32 -15.48 -10.33 1.10
C ARG A 32 -14.17 -9.93 1.76
N MET A 33 -13.62 -10.81 2.59
CA MET A 33 -12.43 -10.54 3.40
C MET A 33 -11.17 -11.16 2.79
N VAL A 34 -10.06 -10.44 2.91
CA VAL A 34 -8.70 -10.89 2.60
C VAL A 34 -7.82 -10.59 3.81
N ALA A 35 -6.88 -11.49 4.13
CA ALA A 35 -6.07 -11.42 5.35
C ALA A 35 -4.56 -11.30 5.08
N ARG A 36 -4.09 -11.73 3.90
CA ARG A 36 -2.71 -11.55 3.44
C ARG A 36 -2.64 -11.52 1.92
N ALA A 37 -1.49 -11.12 1.38
CA ALA A 37 -1.24 -11.13 -0.05
C ALA A 37 0.23 -11.50 -0.34
N GLU A 38 0.47 -12.14 -1.48
CA GLU A 38 1.81 -12.52 -1.94
C GLU A 38 1.79 -12.68 -3.46
N GLY A 39 2.76 -12.07 -4.15
CA GLY A 39 2.82 -12.13 -5.60
C GLY A 39 1.55 -11.58 -6.26
N MET A 40 0.84 -12.41 -7.03
CA MET A 40 -0.39 -12.03 -7.74
C MET A 40 -1.68 -12.43 -6.99
N PHE A 41 -1.58 -12.82 -5.72
CA PHE A 41 -2.71 -13.38 -4.99
C PHE A 41 -2.98 -12.66 -3.68
N TYR A 42 -4.27 -12.46 -3.41
CA TYR A 42 -4.80 -12.32 -2.06
C TYR A 42 -5.08 -13.70 -1.46
N TYR A 43 -5.22 -13.76 -0.15
CA TYR A 43 -5.67 -14.95 0.55
C TYR A 43 -6.76 -14.57 1.56
N THR A 44 -7.84 -15.35 1.60
CA THR A 44 -8.88 -15.21 2.62
C THR A 44 -8.33 -15.53 4.01
N PRO A 45 -9.04 -15.20 5.11
CA PRO A 45 -8.65 -15.61 6.45
C PRO A 45 -8.41 -17.12 6.63
N GLU A 46 -9.14 -17.95 5.87
CA GLU A 46 -9.01 -19.41 5.85
C GLU A 46 -7.86 -19.88 4.94
N GLY A 47 -7.12 -18.96 4.33
CA GLY A 47 -5.98 -19.25 3.48
C GLY A 47 -6.34 -19.58 2.02
N LYS A 48 -7.58 -19.38 1.59
CA LYS A 48 -7.97 -19.62 0.19
C LYS A 48 -7.37 -18.53 -0.73
N PRO A 49 -6.64 -18.90 -1.80
CA PRO A 49 -6.11 -17.90 -2.73
C PRO A 49 -7.21 -17.28 -3.58
N VAL A 50 -7.07 -15.99 -3.84
CA VAL A 50 -7.90 -15.19 -4.75
C VAL A 50 -6.95 -14.42 -5.66
N MET A 51 -7.03 -14.63 -6.97
CA MET A 51 -6.18 -13.92 -7.93
C MET A 51 -6.49 -12.42 -7.92
N ASP A 52 -5.46 -11.61 -7.80
CA ASP A 52 -5.55 -10.17 -7.96
C ASP A 52 -5.46 -9.81 -9.45
N GLY A 53 -6.62 -9.70 -10.09
CA GLY A 53 -6.72 -9.36 -11.51
C GLY A 53 -6.52 -7.87 -11.82
N THR A 54 -6.41 -7.00 -10.81
CA THR A 54 -6.41 -5.54 -10.97
C THR A 54 -5.22 -4.87 -10.29
N ALA A 55 -4.22 -5.63 -9.82
CA ALA A 55 -3.10 -5.11 -9.04
C ALA A 55 -3.59 -4.25 -7.85
N GLY A 56 -4.60 -4.76 -7.14
CA GLY A 56 -5.38 -4.09 -6.12
C GLY A 56 -6.32 -3.08 -6.73
N LEU A 57 -5.87 -1.83 -6.77
CA LEU A 57 -6.54 -0.76 -7.51
C LEU A 57 -5.51 -0.09 -8.42
N TRP A 58 -4.89 -0.90 -9.30
CA TRP A 58 -3.88 -0.45 -10.26
C TRP A 58 -2.57 0.07 -9.62
N CYS A 59 -2.26 -0.37 -8.40
CA CYS A 59 -1.13 0.14 -7.59
C CYS A 59 -0.03 -0.90 -7.36
N CYS A 60 -0.36 -2.20 -7.35
CA CYS A 60 0.54 -3.27 -6.94
C CYS A 60 1.24 -3.95 -8.13
N ASN A 61 1.75 -3.16 -9.10
CA ASN A 61 2.22 -3.67 -10.39
C ASN A 61 3.44 -4.61 -10.27
N ALA A 62 4.24 -4.46 -9.22
CA ALA A 62 5.35 -5.37 -8.92
C ALA A 62 4.90 -6.66 -8.20
N GLY A 63 3.61 -6.82 -7.90
CA GLY A 63 3.08 -7.87 -7.04
C GLY A 63 3.09 -7.49 -5.55
N HIS A 64 2.32 -8.23 -4.76
CA HIS A 64 2.21 -8.08 -3.31
C HIS A 64 3.43 -8.62 -2.56
N ALA A 65 3.72 -8.02 -1.40
CA ALA A 65 4.74 -8.46 -0.45
C ALA A 65 6.15 -8.66 -1.05
N ARG A 66 6.61 -7.73 -1.88
CA ARG A 66 7.97 -7.78 -2.45
C ARG A 66 9.02 -7.48 -1.39
N GLU A 67 9.85 -8.48 -1.09
CA GLU A 67 10.87 -8.42 -0.04
C GLU A 67 11.76 -7.15 -0.10
N PRO A 68 12.28 -6.71 -1.27
CA PRO A 68 13.09 -5.48 -1.31
C PRO A 68 12.32 -4.22 -0.90
N ILE A 69 11.01 -4.15 -1.19
CA ILE A 69 10.15 -3.02 -0.82
C ILE A 69 9.86 -3.04 0.67
N ILE A 70 9.54 -4.22 1.22
CA ILE A 70 9.29 -4.41 2.66
C ILE A 70 10.51 -3.96 3.47
N GLN A 71 11.70 -4.43 3.11
CA GLN A 71 12.94 -4.10 3.81
C GLN A 71 13.25 -2.60 3.73
N ALA A 72 13.06 -1.97 2.57
CA ALA A 72 13.28 -0.53 2.40
C ALA A 72 12.34 0.31 3.27
N ILE A 73 11.05 -0.05 3.35
CA ILE A 73 10.07 0.64 4.19
C ILE A 73 10.40 0.46 5.67
N GLN A 74 10.69 -0.77 6.12
CA GLN A 74 11.05 -1.05 7.51
C GLN A 74 12.28 -0.29 7.97
N ALA A 75 13.33 -0.28 7.13
CA ALA A 75 14.56 0.47 7.42
C ALA A 75 14.28 1.97 7.51
N GLN A 76 13.51 2.53 6.56
CA GLN A 76 13.21 3.96 6.56
C GLN A 76 12.35 4.37 7.75
N ALA A 77 11.30 3.62 8.09
CA ALA A 77 10.45 3.92 9.23
C ALA A 77 11.22 3.92 10.57
N ARG A 78 12.27 3.09 10.68
CA ARG A 78 13.18 3.09 11.83
C ARG A 78 14.15 4.27 11.84
N GLU A 79 14.61 4.68 10.66
CA GLU A 79 15.62 5.74 10.47
C GLU A 79 15.00 7.14 10.62
N LEU A 80 13.90 7.39 9.91
CA LEU A 80 13.17 8.65 9.89
C LEU A 80 11.76 8.38 9.32
N ASP A 81 10.77 8.29 10.20
CA ASP A 81 9.37 8.07 9.87
C ASP A 81 8.73 9.27 9.17
N TYR A 82 9.04 10.49 9.63
CA TYR A 82 8.55 11.73 9.04
C TYR A 82 9.46 12.92 9.30
N ALA A 83 9.61 13.78 8.30
CA ALA A 83 10.14 15.12 8.42
C ALA A 83 9.24 16.11 7.67
N PRO A 84 9.07 17.34 8.17
CA PRO A 84 8.31 18.35 7.44
C PRO A 84 8.94 18.63 6.07
N SER A 85 8.12 18.89 5.06
CA SER A 85 8.58 19.26 3.71
C SER A 85 8.61 20.76 3.46
N PHE A 86 8.23 21.57 4.45
CA PHE A 86 8.26 23.03 4.37
C PHE A 86 9.52 23.54 5.07
N GLN A 87 10.45 24.07 4.30
CA GLN A 87 11.75 24.60 4.78
C GLN A 87 12.72 23.54 5.34
N TYR A 88 12.38 22.26 5.25
CA TYR A 88 13.23 21.11 5.59
C TYR A 88 13.26 20.10 4.44
N GLY A 89 14.28 19.26 4.41
CA GLY A 89 14.41 18.17 3.44
C GLY A 89 15.24 17.02 3.99
N HIS A 90 15.20 15.87 3.32
CA HIS A 90 16.00 14.69 3.66
C HIS A 90 16.60 14.06 2.38
N PRO A 91 17.76 13.39 2.45
CA PRO A 91 18.45 12.91 1.25
C PRO A 91 17.60 12.03 0.32
N LYS A 92 16.72 11.18 0.88
CA LYS A 92 15.88 10.26 0.11
C LYS A 92 14.82 10.95 -0.77
N VAL A 93 14.29 12.14 -0.39
CA VAL A 93 13.32 12.86 -1.25
C VAL A 93 14.00 13.41 -2.50
N PHE A 94 15.21 13.95 -2.39
CA PHE A 94 15.98 14.43 -3.54
C PHE A 94 16.41 13.29 -4.46
N ALA A 95 16.82 12.15 -3.91
CA ALA A 95 17.15 10.96 -4.69
C ALA A 95 15.93 10.40 -5.45
N ALA A 96 14.75 10.39 -4.81
CA ALA A 96 13.51 9.98 -5.44
C ALA A 96 13.08 10.95 -6.57
N ALA A 97 13.12 12.26 -6.31
CA ALA A 97 12.80 13.29 -7.30
C ALA A 97 13.69 13.18 -8.54
N ALA A 98 15.01 13.06 -8.34
CA ALA A 98 15.97 12.91 -9.44
C ALA A 98 15.69 11.66 -10.29
N ARG A 99 15.32 10.54 -9.65
CA ARG A 99 15.00 9.30 -10.37
C ARG A 99 13.71 9.40 -11.18
N ILE A 100 12.69 10.12 -10.68
CA ILE A 100 11.44 10.36 -11.40
C ILE A 100 11.69 11.27 -12.60
N ALA A 101 12.39 12.39 -12.40
CA ALA A 101 12.77 13.32 -13.46
C ALA A 101 13.53 12.61 -14.60
N ALA A 102 14.45 11.69 -14.28
CA ALA A 102 15.20 10.93 -15.28
C ALA A 102 14.35 9.94 -16.11
N LEU A 103 13.17 9.55 -15.63
CA LEU A 103 12.24 8.65 -16.33
C LEU A 103 11.15 9.42 -17.11
N ALA A 104 10.95 10.70 -16.77
CA ALA A 104 9.92 11.51 -17.37
C ALA A 104 10.30 11.94 -18.80
N PRO A 105 9.32 12.14 -19.70
CA PRO A 105 9.59 12.56 -21.06
C PRO A 105 9.93 14.06 -21.16
N GLY A 106 10.72 14.41 -22.19
CA GLY A 106 10.95 15.80 -22.57
C GLY A 106 11.68 16.60 -21.49
N ASP A 107 11.08 17.72 -21.10
CA ASP A 107 11.59 18.70 -20.15
C ASP A 107 10.89 18.62 -18.78
N LEU A 108 10.22 17.52 -18.47
CA LEU A 108 9.61 17.29 -17.15
C LEU A 108 10.66 16.86 -16.12
N ASP A 109 11.48 17.80 -15.65
CA ASP A 109 12.66 17.56 -14.80
C ASP A 109 12.52 18.01 -13.33
N HIS A 110 11.35 18.52 -12.93
CA HIS A 110 11.04 18.95 -11.57
C HIS A 110 9.87 18.15 -10.96
N VAL A 111 9.99 17.79 -9.68
CA VAL A 111 9.00 16.93 -8.99
C VAL A 111 8.47 17.64 -7.74
N PHE A 112 7.14 17.72 -7.65
CA PHE A 112 6.41 18.07 -6.44
C PHE A 112 5.62 16.84 -5.98
N PHE A 113 5.81 16.39 -4.73
CA PHE A 113 5.15 15.20 -4.19
C PHE A 113 3.80 15.53 -3.56
N ALA A 114 2.81 14.66 -3.76
CA ALA A 114 1.49 14.67 -3.12
C ALA A 114 1.17 13.27 -2.54
N GLY A 115 0.08 13.16 -1.78
CA GLY A 115 -0.34 11.90 -1.15
C GLY A 115 -1.18 11.01 -2.05
N SER A 116 -1.81 11.54 -3.09
CA SER A 116 -2.66 10.79 -4.03
C SER A 116 -2.71 11.42 -5.41
N GLY A 117 -3.28 10.71 -6.39
CA GLY A 117 -3.53 11.28 -7.72
C GLY A 117 -4.69 12.28 -7.79
N SER A 118 -5.46 12.45 -6.71
CA SER A 118 -6.56 13.43 -6.66
C SER A 118 -6.14 14.81 -6.16
N GLU A 119 -5.04 14.89 -5.41
CA GLU A 119 -4.42 16.14 -4.95
C GLU A 119 -3.65 16.81 -6.08
#